data_AF-A0A9R0I1C7-F1
#
_entry.id   AF-A0A9R0I1C7-F1
#
_cell.length_a   1.000
_cell.length_b   1.000
_cell.length_c   1.000
_cell.angle_alpha   90.00
_cell.angle_beta   90.00
_cell.angle_gamma   90.00
#
_symmetry.space_group_name_H-M   'P 1'
#
loop_
_entity.id
_entity.type
_entity.pdbx_description
1 polymer ?
#
loop_
_entity_poly.entity_id
_entity_poly.type
_entity_poly.pdbx_seq_one_letter_code
_entity_poly.pdbx_strand_id
1 'polypeptide(L)'
;MGSEGLALSAVTVHVTSFKKFHGVAENPTETIVRNLKEYMEKKGLPKGLALGSCNVLETTGLGEVAPLHQKLQSLLEKRHLTTNNFIADIEEGDSLYLDAKSSTKLLQEKQERYIL
;
A
#
# COMPACT_ATOMS: atom_id res chain seq x y z
N MET A 1 18.24 29.75 -21.08
CA MET A 1 17.39 30.27 -19.99
C MET A 1 16.62 29.07 -19.43
N GLY A 2 16.93 28.72 -18.18
CA GLY A 2 16.23 27.78 -17.29
C GLY A 2 15.47 26.59 -17.88
N SER A 3 16.13 25.44 -18.01
CA SER A 3 15.43 24.18 -17.73
C SER A 3 15.15 24.20 -16.22
N GLU A 4 13.98 24.69 -15.84
CA GLU A 4 13.47 24.54 -14.48
C GLU A 4 13.49 23.04 -14.18
N GLY A 5 14.51 22.62 -13.42
CA GLY A 5 14.68 21.23 -13.05
C GLY A 5 13.40 20.77 -12.37
N LEU A 6 12.82 19.68 -12.88
CA LEU A 6 11.67 18.98 -12.31
C LEU A 6 11.72 19.14 -10.79
N ALA A 7 10.83 19.99 -10.25
CA ALA A 7 10.72 20.19 -8.81
C ALA A 7 10.67 18.80 -8.21
N LEU A 8 11.71 18.42 -7.47
CA LEU A 8 11.95 17.07 -7.00
C LEU A 8 10.69 16.60 -6.28
N SER A 9 9.83 15.88 -7.00
CA SER A 9 8.50 15.52 -6.52
C SER A 9 8.75 14.58 -5.36
N ALA A 10 8.45 15.04 -4.15
CA ALA A 10 8.78 14.30 -2.94
C ALA A 10 8.13 12.92 -3.02
N VAL A 11 8.93 11.88 -2.87
CA VAL A 11 8.44 10.50 -2.87
C VAL A 11 7.53 10.33 -1.68
N THR A 12 6.25 10.07 -1.95
CA THR A 12 5.26 9.85 -0.89
C THR A 12 5.17 8.36 -0.56
N VAL A 13 5.51 8.01 0.68
CA VAL A 13 5.45 6.63 1.17
C VAL A 13 4.21 6.44 2.02
N HIS A 14 3.51 5.33 1.79
CA HIS A 14 2.39 4.87 2.62
C HIS A 14 2.80 3.57 3.30
N VAL A 15 2.73 3.54 4.62
CA VAL A 15 3.13 2.40 5.44
C VAL A 15 1.89 1.82 6.13
N THR A 16 1.74 0.51 6.04
CA THR A 16 0.67 -0.24 6.69
C THR A 16 1.27 -1.43 7.42
N SER A 17 0.89 -1.61 8.68
CA SER A 17 1.20 -2.79 9.49
C SER A 17 -0.10 -3.41 10.01
N PHE A 18 0.06 -4.48 10.77
CA PHE A 18 -1.00 -5.22 11.40
C PHE A 18 -0.77 -5.22 12.90
N LYS A 19 -1.84 -5.21 13.69
CA LYS A 19 -1.78 -5.40 15.14
C LYS A 19 -1.27 -6.80 15.49
N LYS A 20 -1.03 -7.04 16.78
CA LYS A 20 -0.76 -8.38 17.27
C LYS A 20 -1.95 -9.33 17.09
N PHE A 21 -1.65 -10.51 16.54
CA PHE A 21 -2.60 -11.61 16.47
C PHE A 21 -2.95 -12.09 17.89
N HIS A 22 -4.14 -12.68 18.01
CA HIS A 22 -4.54 -13.31 19.26
C HIS A 22 -3.53 -14.38 19.67
N GLY A 23 -3.14 -14.40 20.95
CA GLY A 23 -2.12 -15.30 21.48
C GLY A 23 -0.67 -14.91 21.21
N VAL A 24 -0.42 -13.82 20.45
CA VAL A 24 0.91 -13.27 20.24
C VAL A 24 1.15 -12.09 21.19
N ALA A 25 2.27 -12.11 21.91
CA ALA A 25 2.60 -11.05 22.88
C ALA A 25 2.84 -9.70 22.21
N GLU A 26 3.59 -9.71 21.10
CA GLU A 26 3.99 -8.53 20.34
C GLU A 26 4.06 -8.81 18.84
N ASN A 27 3.73 -7.80 18.02
CA ASN A 27 3.95 -7.87 16.58
C ASN A 27 5.10 -6.91 16.21
N PRO A 28 6.24 -7.42 15.73
CA PRO A 28 7.36 -6.58 15.33
C PRO A 28 6.98 -5.52 14.28
N THR A 29 6.05 -5.84 13.37
CA THR A 29 5.61 -4.88 12.33
C THR A 29 4.80 -3.73 12.90
N GLU A 30 3.96 -3.98 13.91
CA GLU A 30 3.24 -2.93 14.65
C GLU A 30 4.23 -1.99 15.35
N THR A 31 5.21 -2.57 16.07
CA THR A 31 6.22 -1.82 16.79
C THR A 31 7.04 -0.93 15.86
N ILE A 32 7.48 -1.45 14.71
CA ILE A 32 8.26 -0.68 13.73
C ILE A 32 7.46 0.51 13.20
N VAL A 33 6.19 0.32 12.84
CA VAL A 33 5.34 1.39 12.30
C VAL A 33 5.04 2.48 13.34
N ARG A 34 4.81 2.09 14.59
CA ARG A 34 4.65 3.05 15.70
C ARG A 34 5.93 3.84 15.96
N ASN A 35 7.08 3.16 16.00
CA ASN A 35 8.37 3.79 16.18
C ASN A 35 8.72 4.73 15.02
N LEU A 36 8.40 4.35 13.78
CA LEU A 36 8.60 5.19 12.61
C LEU A 36 7.80 6.49 12.72
N LYS A 37 6.53 6.40 13.10
CA LYS A 37 5.67 7.56 13.31
C LYS A 37 6.25 8.51 14.36
N GLU A 38 6.63 7.97 15.53
CA GLU A 38 7.23 8.77 16.61
C GLU A 38 8.58 9.37 16.21
N TYR A 39 9.42 8.60 15.52
CA TYR A 39 10.73 9.06 15.05
C TYR A 39 10.56 10.26 14.13
N MET A 40 9.58 10.20 13.22
CA MET A 40 9.30 11.27 12.28
C MET A 40 8.72 12.52 12.93
N GLU A 41 7.87 12.37 13.94
CA GLU A 41 7.37 13.52 14.73
C GLU A 41 8.52 14.23 15.45
N LYS A 42 9.54 13.49 15.92
CA LYS A 42 10.67 14.01 16.68
C LYS A 42 11.83 14.53 15.81
N LYS A 43 12.10 13.88 14.67
CA LYS A 43 13.29 14.10 13.83
C LYS A 43 12.98 14.69 12.46
N GLY A 44 11.71 14.69 12.06
CA GLY A 44 11.29 15.08 10.71
C GLY A 44 11.62 14.02 9.65
N LEU A 45 11.31 14.37 8.40
CA LEU A 45 11.58 13.54 7.23
C LEU A 45 12.79 14.07 6.45
N PRO A 46 13.57 13.19 5.80
CA PRO A 46 14.61 13.63 4.88
C PRO A 46 14.00 14.41 3.70
N LYS A 47 14.77 15.34 3.14
CA LYS A 47 14.35 16.12 1.97
C LYS A 47 14.00 15.19 0.81
N GLY A 48 12.87 15.46 0.15
CA GLY A 48 12.40 14.65 -0.97
C GLY A 48 11.63 13.39 -0.55
N LEU A 49 11.36 13.19 0.74
CA LEU A 49 10.49 12.12 1.25
C LEU A 49 9.31 12.71 2.02
N ALA A 50 8.11 12.29 1.66
CA ALA A 50 6.87 12.58 2.38
C ALA A 50 6.26 11.27 2.89
N LEU A 51 5.68 11.27 4.08
CA LEU A 51 4.85 10.15 4.53
C LEU A 51 3.39 10.52 4.35
N GLY A 52 2.71 9.79 3.48
CA GLY A 52 1.29 10.02 3.20
C GLY A 52 0.39 9.40 4.27
N SER A 53 0.65 8.16 4.68
CA SER A 53 -0.12 7.51 5.75
C SER A 53 0.70 6.47 6.49
N CYS A 54 0.42 6.33 7.79
CA CYS A 54 0.97 5.32 8.68
C CYS A 54 -0.18 4.62 9.38
N ASN A 55 -0.51 3.39 8.99
CA ASN A 55 -1.69 2.68 9.49
C ASN A 55 -1.29 1.37 10.18
N VAL A 56 -2.07 0.98 11.20
CA VAL A 56 -2.03 -0.32 11.84
C VAL A 56 -3.43 -0.93 11.71
N LEU A 57 -3.55 -2.04 10.98
CA LEU A 57 -4.81 -2.76 10.76
C LEU A 57 -5.04 -3.81 11.87
N GLU A 58 -6.29 -4.23 12.10
CA GLU A 58 -6.73 -5.00 13.28
C GLU A 58 -6.71 -6.51 13.02
N THR A 59 -5.67 -7.26 13.40
CA THR A 59 -5.57 -8.69 13.05
C THR A 59 -6.72 -9.58 13.56
N THR A 60 -7.76 -9.69 12.76
CA THR A 60 -8.98 -10.45 13.06
C THR A 60 -9.24 -11.40 11.89
N GLY A 61 -8.47 -12.50 11.82
CA GLY A 61 -8.65 -13.58 10.83
C GLY A 61 -8.65 -13.17 9.36
N LEU A 62 -9.26 -13.99 8.49
CA LEU A 62 -9.43 -13.76 7.04
C LEU A 62 -10.14 -12.44 6.67
N GLY A 63 -10.78 -11.76 7.64
CA GLY A 63 -11.52 -10.52 7.41
C GLY A 63 -10.66 -9.29 7.11
N GLU A 64 -9.35 -9.37 7.28
CA GLU A 64 -8.41 -8.26 7.19
C GLU A 64 -7.84 -8.00 5.77
N VAL A 65 -8.00 -8.96 4.86
CA VAL A 65 -7.55 -8.81 3.46
C VAL A 65 -8.38 -7.74 2.74
N ALA A 66 -9.68 -7.68 3.02
CA ALA A 66 -10.60 -6.73 2.38
C ALA A 66 -10.28 -5.26 2.77
N PRO A 67 -10.07 -4.90 4.06
CA PRO A 67 -9.61 -3.57 4.44
C PRO A 67 -8.29 -3.14 3.80
N LEU A 68 -7.30 -4.04 3.73
CA LEU A 68 -6.03 -3.76 3.07
C LEU A 68 -6.25 -3.48 1.57
N HIS A 69 -7.01 -4.34 0.89
CA HIS A 69 -7.30 -4.21 -0.53
C HIS A 69 -8.06 -2.92 -0.85
N GLN A 70 -9.11 -2.61 -0.10
CA GLN A 70 -9.86 -1.36 -0.25
C GLN A 70 -8.97 -0.14 -0.03
N LYS A 71 -8.06 -0.20 0.97
CA LYS A 71 -7.13 0.89 1.23
C LYS A 71 -6.15 1.09 0.08
N LEU A 72 -5.59 0.01 -0.46
CA LEU A 72 -4.70 0.05 -1.62
C LEU A 72 -5.42 0.61 -2.85
N GLN A 73 -6.64 0.17 -3.13
CA GLN A 73 -7.46 0.72 -4.22
C GLN A 73 -7.69 2.22 -4.07
N SER A 74 -8.09 2.68 -2.87
CA SER A 74 -8.28 4.11 -2.61
C SER A 74 -7.00 4.93 -2.82
N LEU A 75 -5.81 4.38 -2.50
CA LEU A 75 -4.53 5.05 -2.76
C LEU A 75 -4.20 5.11 -4.25
N LEU A 76 -4.55 4.07 -5.03
CA LEU A 76 -4.37 4.06 -6.48
C LEU A 76 -5.31 5.05 -7.18
N GLU A 77 -6.58 5.09 -6.78
CA GLU A 77 -7.56 6.05 -7.32
C GLU A 77 -7.17 7.50 -7.03
N LYS A 78 -6.65 7.79 -5.82
CA LYS A 78 -6.15 9.13 -5.49
C LYS A 78 -5.01 9.57 -6.40
N ARG A 79 -4.10 8.67 -6.78
CA ARG A 79 -3.04 8.98 -7.74
C ARG A 79 -3.58 9.25 -9.14
N HIS A 80 -4.62 8.53 -9.57
CA HIS A 80 -5.24 8.72 -10.87
C HIS A 80 -5.94 10.09 -10.98
N LEU A 81 -6.60 10.55 -9.91
CA LEU A 81 -7.28 11.86 -9.89
C LEU A 81 -6.31 13.06 -9.89
N THR A 82 -5.10 12.89 -9.35
CA THR A 82 -4.05 13.93 -9.38
C THR A 82 -3.30 14.02 -10.72
N THR A 83 -3.48 13.05 -11.61
CA THR A 83 -2.88 13.00 -12.96
C THR A 83 -3.91 13.35 -14.03
N ASN A 84 -4.60 14.48 -13.89
CA ASN A 84 -5.48 14.99 -14.95
C ASN A 84 -4.80 15.93 -15.94
N ASN A 85 -3.46 15.96 -16.00
CA ASN A 85 -2.71 16.74 -16.98
C ASN A 85 -1.39 16.08 -17.38
N PHE A 86 -1.38 14.81 -17.81
CA PHE A 86 -0.41 14.24 -18.76
C PHE A 86 -0.85 12.81 -19.06
N ILE A 87 -1.88 12.68 -19.91
CA ILE A 87 -2.14 11.44 -20.63
C ILE A 87 -1.12 11.44 -21.78
N ALA A 88 0.03 10.84 -21.53
CA ALA A 88 0.91 10.35 -22.58
C ALA A 88 1.37 8.96 -22.12
N ASP A 89 0.71 7.96 -22.68
CA ASP A 89 1.21 6.61 -22.93
C ASP A 89 1.88 5.88 -21.75
N ILE A 90 1.08 5.21 -20.93
CA ILE A 90 1.55 4.07 -20.13
C ILE A 90 0.66 2.88 -20.46
N GLU A 91 1.03 2.12 -21.50
CA GLU A 91 0.45 0.81 -21.88
C GLU A 91 0.91 -0.34 -20.95
N GLU A 92 1.33 -0.07 -19.71
CA GLU A 92 1.88 -1.08 -18.80
C GLU A 92 0.96 -1.38 -17.60
N GLY A 93 -0.31 -0.98 -17.68
CA GLY A 93 -1.33 -1.22 -16.64
C GLY A 93 -2.05 -2.58 -16.73
N ASP A 94 -2.02 -3.22 -17.90
CA ASP A 94 -2.79 -4.46 -18.12
C ASP A 94 -2.08 -5.69 -17.52
N SER A 95 -0.75 -5.70 -17.44
CA SER A 95 0.00 -6.88 -16.99
C SER A 95 -0.25 -7.23 -15.51
N LEU A 96 -0.25 -6.24 -14.61
CA LEU A 96 -0.45 -6.45 -13.17
C LEU A 96 -1.91 -6.78 -12.81
N TYR A 97 -2.87 -6.22 -13.56
CA TYR A 97 -4.29 -6.51 -13.35
C TYR A 97 -4.68 -7.92 -13.85
N LEU A 98 -4.02 -8.39 -14.92
CA LEU A 98 -4.15 -9.76 -15.40
C LEU A 98 -3.55 -10.77 -14.40
N ASP A 99 -2.42 -10.46 -13.78
CA ASP A 99 -1.77 -11.34 -12.80
C ASP A 99 -2.62 -11.53 -11.53
N ALA A 100 -3.24 -10.46 -11.04
CA ALA A 100 -4.15 -10.52 -9.90
C ALA A 100 -5.40 -11.39 -10.19
N LYS A 101 -6.02 -11.23 -11.36
CA LYS A 101 -7.19 -12.05 -11.77
C LYS A 101 -6.83 -13.52 -11.95
N SER A 102 -5.64 -13.80 -12.50
CA SER A 102 -5.14 -15.17 -12.68
C SER A 102 -4.91 -15.85 -11.33
N SER A 103 -4.33 -15.12 -10.37
CA SER A 103 -4.11 -15.59 -9.00
C SER A 103 -5.40 -15.86 -8.23
N THR A 104 -6.44 -15.02 -8.39
CA THR A 104 -7.74 -15.26 -7.76
C THR A 104 -8.46 -16.47 -8.35
N LYS A 105 -8.30 -16.73 -9.65
CA LYS A 105 -8.90 -17.89 -10.33
C LYS A 105 -8.22 -19.20 -9.91
N LEU A 106 -6.90 -19.21 -9.73
CA LEU A 106 -6.15 -20.35 -9.20
C LEU A 106 -6.49 -20.68 -7.74
N LEU A 107 -6.76 -19.66 -6.92
CA LEU A 107 -7.20 -19.86 -5.54
C LEU A 107 -8.61 -20.44 -5.48
N GLN A 108 -9.53 -19.99 -6.34
CA GLN A 108 -10.88 -20.54 -6.47
C GLN A 108 -10.84 -22.02 -6.89
N GLU A 109 -10.05 -22.36 -7.92
CA GLU A 109 -9.93 -23.73 -8.43
C GLU A 109 -9.26 -24.67 -7.40
N LYS A 110 -8.34 -24.15 -6.57
CA LYS A 110 -7.77 -24.90 -5.45
C LYS A 110 -8.79 -25.15 -4.33
N GLN A 111 -9.71 -24.24 -4.07
CA GLN A 111 -10.76 -24.46 -3.07
C GLN A 111 -11.80 -25.48 -3.55
N GLU A 112 -12.14 -25.49 -4.83
CA GLU A 112 -13.11 -26.44 -5.41
C GLU A 112 -12.56 -27.89 -5.43
N ARG A 113 -11.25 -28.07 -5.58
CA ARG A 113 -10.61 -29.40 -5.51
C ARG A 113 -10.50 -30.01 -4.10
N TYR A 114 -10.82 -29.26 -3.05
CA TYR A 114 -10.73 -29.72 -1.67
C TYR A 114 -12.10 -30.09 -1.07
N ILE A 115 -13.18 -29.98 -1.84
CA ILE A 115 -14.57 -30.22 -1.40
C ILE A 115 -15.16 -31.53 -2.01
N LEU A 116 -14.31 -32.38 -2.59
CA LEU A 116 -14.62 -33.76 -3.02
C LEU A 116 -13.84 -34.75 -2.15
#